data_AF-A2CEQ9-F1
#
_entry.id   AF-A2CEQ9-F1
#
_cell.length_a   1.000
_cell.length_b   1.000
_cell.length_c   1.000
_cell.angle_alpha   90.00
_cell.angle_beta   90.00
_cell.angle_gamma   90.00
#
_symmetry.space_group_name_H-M   'P 1'
#
loop_
_entity.id
_entity.type
_entity.pdbx_description
1 polymer ?
#
loop_
_entity_poly.entity_id
_entity_poly.type
_entity_poly.pdbx_seq_one_letter_code
_entity_poly.pdbx_strand_id
1 'polypeptide(L)' 'MAASLWMGDAKRFKLNYATYGKQPDNSPEYSLFVGDLTPDVDDGMLYEFFVKVYPSCRGGKVVLDPTGVS' A
#
# COMPACT_ATOMS: atom_id res chain seq x y z
N MET A 1 10.96 32.68 11.94
CA MET A 1 9.58 32.21 11.71
C MET A 1 9.63 31.16 10.62
N ALA A 2 9.71 29.88 10.99
CA ALA A 2 9.66 28.80 10.01
C ALA A 2 8.20 28.37 9.88
N ALA A 3 7.62 28.56 8.70
CA ALA A 3 6.32 28.02 8.37
C ALA A 3 6.46 26.50 8.21
N SER A 4 6.12 25.75 9.25
CA SER A 4 5.83 24.32 9.07
C SER A 4 4.52 24.22 8.31
N LEU A 5 4.62 23.91 7.03
CA LEU A 5 3.53 23.48 6.19
C LEU A 5 3.02 22.14 6.73
N TRP A 6 2.04 22.19 7.62
CA TRP A 6 1.21 21.04 7.92
C TRP A 6 0.37 20.78 6.68
N MET A 7 0.91 20.01 5.73
CA MET A 7 0.07 19.38 4.73
C MET A 7 -0.95 18.52 5.49
N GLY A 8 -2.22 18.78 5.20
CA GLY A 8 -3.38 18.45 6.02
C GLY A 8 -3.47 16.99 6.44
N ASP A 9 -4.17 16.79 7.56
CA ASP A 9 -4.64 15.52 8.12
C ASP A 9 -4.02 14.28 7.48
N ALA A 10 -2.99 13.73 8.13
CA ALA A 10 -2.50 12.39 7.82
C ALA A 10 -3.67 11.40 7.95
N LYS A 11 -4.39 11.18 6.84
CA LYS A 11 -5.55 10.31 6.79
C LYS A 11 -5.06 8.91 7.11
N ARG A 12 -5.35 8.45 8.33
CA ARG A 12 -4.98 7.11 8.76
C ARG A 12 -5.82 6.10 7.99
N PHE A 13 -5.16 5.27 7.19
CA PHE A 13 -5.83 4.16 6.52
C PHE A 13 -6.23 3.10 7.56
N LYS A 14 -7.45 2.57 7.43
CA LYS A 14 -7.85 1.35 8.13
C LYS A 14 -7.24 0.18 7.36
N LEU A 15 -6.15 -0.37 7.88
CA LEU A 15 -5.44 -1.47 7.25
C LEU A 15 -5.90 -2.83 7.80
N ASN A 16 -5.85 -3.86 6.95
CA ASN A 16 -6.10 -5.24 7.37
C ASN A 16 -4.79 -5.88 7.81
N TYR A 17 -4.80 -6.76 8.82
CA TYR A 17 -3.61 -7.52 9.19
C TYR A 17 -3.19 -8.45 8.05
N ALA A 18 -1.89 -8.48 7.74
CA ALA A 18 -1.27 -9.37 6.76
C ALA A 18 -0.75 -10.66 7.40
N THR A 19 -1.48 -11.21 8.37
CA THR A 19 -1.13 -12.50 8.95
C THR A 19 -1.57 -13.60 7.99
N TYR A 20 -0.65 -14.14 7.19
CA TYR A 20 -0.82 -15.40 6.42
C TYR A 20 -0.91 -16.62 7.36
N GLY A 21 -1.80 -16.59 8.35
CA GLY A 21 -1.97 -17.64 9.37
C GLY A 21 -0.81 -17.77 10.37
N LYS A 22 0.20 -16.88 10.35
CA LYS A 22 1.28 -16.85 11.34
C LYS A 22 0.96 -15.86 12.46
N GLN A 23 1.27 -16.25 13.70
CA GLN A 23 1.24 -15.33 14.84
C GLN A 23 2.09 -14.10 14.51
N PRO A 24 1.62 -12.88 14.81
CA PRO A 24 2.44 -11.70 14.60
C PRO A 24 3.71 -11.87 15.45
N ASP A 25 4.85 -11.91 14.76
CA ASP A 25 6.10 -11.43 15.34
C ASP A 25 5.88 -10.00 15.89
N ASN A 26 6.78 -9.50 16.72
CA ASN A 26 6.68 -8.16 17.33
C ASN A 26 6.49 -7.01 16.31
N SER A 27 6.57 -7.27 15.00
CA SER A 27 6.16 -6.36 13.94
C SER A 27 4.86 -6.82 13.23
N PRO A 28 3.69 -6.23 13.54
CA PRO A 28 2.47 -6.51 12.79
C PRO A 28 2.61 -6.01 11.35
N GLU A 29 2.37 -6.90 10.39
CA GLU A 29 2.30 -6.56 8.97
C GLU A 29 0.85 -6.28 8.56
N TYR A 30 0.67 -5.44 7.55
CA TYR A 30 -0.65 -5.01 7.10
C TYR A 30 -0.75 -5.00 5.57
N SER A 31 -1.94 -5.31 5.06
CA SER A 31 -2.28 -5.26 3.63
C SER A 31 -3.25 -4.13 3.34
N LEU A 32 -3.01 -3.43 2.23
CA LEU A 32 -3.90 -2.42 1.66
C LEU A 32 -4.42 -2.93 0.31
N PHE A 33 -5.73 -2.81 0.09
CA PHE A 33 -6.34 -3.08 -1.21
C PHE A 33 -6.58 -1.74 -1.92
N VAL A 34 -6.10 -1.65 -3.16
CA VAL A 34 -6.26 -0.51 -4.05
C VAL A 34 -6.97 -1.02 -5.30
N GLY A 35 -8.06 -0.38 -5.69
CA GLY A 35 -8.80 -0.68 -6.92
C GLY A 35 -8.60 0.42 -7.96
N ASP A 36 -9.28 0.29 -9.09
CA ASP A 36 -9.26 1.25 -10.21
C ASP A 36 -7.85 1.51 -10.75
N LEU A 37 -6.97 0.49 -10.75
CA LEU A 37 -5.67 0.59 -11.38
C LEU A 37 -5.85 0.55 -12.90
N THR A 38 -5.09 1.36 -13.62
CA THR A 38 -5.08 1.28 -15.08
C THR A 38 -4.38 0.00 -15.54
N PRO A 39 -4.75 -0.59 -16.70
CA PRO A 39 -4.21 -1.87 -17.16
C PRO A 39 -2.69 -1.90 -17.39
N ASP A 40 -2.04 -0.74 -17.49
CA ASP A 40 -0.60 -0.57 -17.65
C ASP A 40 0.17 -0.62 -16.32
N VAL A 41 -0.52 -0.60 -15.18
CA VAL A 41 0.12 -0.70 -13.86
C VAL A 41 0.55 -2.13 -13.61
N ASP A 42 1.85 -2.33 -13.38
CA ASP A 42 2.42 -3.59 -12.92
C ASP A 42 2.78 -3.56 -11.42
N ASP A 43 3.20 -4.71 -10.90
CA ASP A 43 3.61 -4.90 -9.49
C ASP A 43 4.71 -3.91 -9.07
N GLY A 44 5.65 -3.62 -9.98
CA GLY A 44 6.79 -2.75 -9.75
C GLY A 44 6.36 -1.29 -9.66
N MET A 45 5.53 -0.81 -10.59
CA MET A 45 4.99 0.54 -10.58
C MET A 45 4.17 0.81 -9.32
N LEU A 46 3.31 -0.15 -8.94
CA LEU A 46 2.51 -0.06 -7.72
C LEU A 46 3.41 0.03 -6.48
N TYR A 47 4.42 -0.85 -6.37
CA TYR A 47 5.35 -0.83 -5.24
C TYR A 47 6.17 0.47 -5.19
N GLU A 48 6.73 0.91 -6.32
CA GLU A 48 7.53 2.14 -6.39
C GLU A 48 6.74 3.38 -5.99
N PHE A 49 5.45 3.44 -6.34
CA PHE A 49 4.57 4.52 -5.93
C PHE A 49 4.42 4.57 -4.40
N PHE A 50 4.12 3.44 -3.77
CA PHE A 50 3.91 3.39 -2.32
C PHE A 50 5.19 3.55 -1.51
N VAL A 51 6.31 2.94 -1.92
CA VAL A 51 7.57 3.00 -1.14
C VAL A 51 8.16 4.40 -1.08
N LYS A 52 7.91 5.25 -2.10
CA LYS A 52 8.31 6.67 -2.11
C LYS A 52 7.68 7.47 -0.98
N VAL A 53 6.45 7.12 -0.58
CA VAL A 53 5.67 7.83 0.47
C VAL A 53 5.70 7.07 1.80
N TYR A 54 5.73 5.74 1.75
CA TYR A 54 5.68 4.83 2.88
C TYR A 54 6.86 3.84 2.82
N PRO A 55 8.04 4.20 3.37
CA PRO A 55 9.22 3.34 3.35
C PRO A 55 9.04 1.98 4.04
N SER A 56 7.97 1.82 4.82
CA SER A 56 7.57 0.55 5.45
C SER A 56 6.87 -0.42 4.49
N CYS A 57 6.54 0.00 3.26
CA CYS A 57 5.97 -0.87 2.25
C CYS A 57 6.99 -1.97 1.87
N ARG A 58 6.60 -3.23 1.99
CA ARG A 58 7.48 -4.39 1.72
C ARG A 58 7.26 -5.05 0.35
N GLY A 59 6.21 -4.65 -0.37
CA GLY A 59 5.89 -5.18 -1.69
C GLY A 59 4.55 -4.65 -2.21
N GLY A 60 4.31 -4.86 -3.51
CA GLY A 60 3.07 -4.57 -4.21
C GLY A 60 2.73 -5.73 -5.15
N LYS A 61 1.44 -6.02 -5.31
CA LYS A 61 0.94 -7.04 -6.24
C LYS A 61 -0.35 -6.58 -6.88
N VAL A 62 -0.37 -6.52 -8.20
CA VAL A 62 -1.56 -6.32 -9.02
C VAL A 62 -2.30 -7.66 -9.11
N VAL A 63 -3.57 -7.64 -8.73
CA VAL A 63 -4.45 -8.79 -8.87
C VAL A 63 -5.39 -8.49 -10.03
N LEU A 64 -5.30 -9.31 -11.05
CA LEU A 64 -6.19 -9.23 -12.20
C LEU A 64 -7.37 -10.18 -11.99
N ASP A 65 -8.53 -9.74 -12.44
CA ASP A 65 -9.71 -10.57 -12.60
C ASP A 65 -9.49 -11.59 -13.74
N PRO A 66 -10.42 -12.55 -13.94
CA PRO A 66 -10.29 -13.55 -15.00
C PRO A 66 -10.22 -12.99 -16.43
N THR A 67 -10.60 -11.72 -16.62
CA THR A 67 -10.54 -11.00 -17.90
C THR A 67 -9.25 -10.20 -18.08
N GLY A 68 -8.39 -10.14 -17.05
CA GLY A 68 -7.12 -9.43 -17.08
C GLY A 68 -7.19 -7.98 -16.60
N VAL A 69 -8.25 -7.59 -15.89
CA VAL A 69 -8.48 -6.22 -15.38
C VAL A 69 -8.39 -6.21 -13.85
N SER A 70 -7.76 -5.20 -13.27
CA SER A 70 -7.58 -5.02 -11.81
C SER A 70 -8.63 -4.14 -11.15
#